data_AF-A0A356KHF8-F1
#
_entry.id   AF-A0A356KHF8-F1
#
_cell.length_a   1.000
_cell.length_b   1.000
_cell.length_c   1.000
_cell.angle_alpha   90.00
_cell.angle_beta   90.00
_cell.angle_gamma   90.00
#
_symmetry.space_group_name_H-M   'P 1'
#
loop_
_entity.id
_entity.type
_entity.pdbx_description
1 polymer ?
#
loop_
_entity_poly.entity_id
_entity_poly.type
_entity_poly.pdbx_seq_one_letter_code
_entity_poly.pdbx_strand_id
1 'polypeptide(L)'
;MTRFSLPLALPLTLALGLLSPGVLRAQEAPIEQIVDAPYRLHDTVWISGQGKPLKGIITKGKEPGPHKLVIRLLNDIVTEVDRQSVTRILERETPETAYRSRSEQVASKRDPSLHGRLAEWALRQGLRSEAEHQLELAAKAGAGATGLPYRERAVELYERRLDELDEQAPDRGKVQEQILDHAAAGADSPRLLIARARVQRELGLFESALPLLAQARSLLEARAQQASPNGGGSQDGGSDDQGG
;
A
#
# COMPACT_ATOMS: atom_id res chain seq x y z
N MET A 1 -85.53 -47.93 38.34
CA MET A 1 -84.36 -48.83 38.16
C MET A 1 -83.12 -47.95 38.24
N THR A 2 -82.50 -47.83 39.43
CA THR A 2 -81.25 -48.55 39.80
C THR A 2 -80.11 -48.23 38.84
N ARG A 3 -78.91 -47.76 39.22
CA ARG A 3 -78.19 -47.61 40.49
C ARG A 3 -76.80 -47.04 40.10
N PHE A 4 -76.18 -46.20 40.94
CA PHE A 4 -74.71 -46.18 41.26
C PHE A 4 -73.76 -45.67 40.13
N SER A 5 -72.60 -45.03 40.32
CA SER A 5 -71.71 -44.73 41.46
C SER A 5 -70.68 -43.65 41.02
N LEU A 6 -70.35 -42.70 41.90
CA LEU A 6 -68.99 -42.12 42.06
C LEU A 6 -68.18 -43.08 42.98
N PRO A 7 -66.85 -42.98 43.26
CA PRO A 7 -65.91 -41.84 43.17
C PRO A 7 -64.43 -42.27 42.82
N LEU A 8 -63.44 -41.43 43.23
CA LEU A 8 -62.00 -41.68 43.48
C LEU A 8 -61.05 -41.60 42.26
N ALA A 9 -59.84 -41.00 42.33
CA ALA A 9 -59.05 -40.42 43.41
C ALA A 9 -57.98 -39.44 42.83
N LEU A 10 -57.59 -38.46 43.65
CA LEU A 10 -56.42 -37.54 43.59
C LEU A 10 -55.06 -38.26 43.45
N PRO A 11 -53.89 -37.58 43.62
CA PRO A 11 -53.30 -36.37 43.00
C PRO A 11 -51.86 -36.69 42.49
N LEU A 12 -51.12 -35.76 41.86
CA LEU A 12 -49.69 -35.51 42.20
C LEU A 12 -49.01 -34.40 41.36
N THR A 13 -48.41 -33.46 42.11
CA THR A 13 -47.15 -32.71 41.87
C THR A 13 -46.98 -31.88 40.59
N LEU A 14 -47.00 -30.54 40.70
CA LEU A 14 -45.85 -29.65 41.02
C LEU A 14 -44.68 -29.76 40.03
N ALA A 15 -44.57 -28.76 39.15
CA ALA A 15 -43.29 -28.21 38.74
C ALA A 15 -43.42 -26.68 38.60
N LEU A 16 -42.86 -26.01 39.60
CA LEU A 16 -42.52 -24.60 39.64
C LEU A 16 -41.36 -24.32 38.65
N GLY A 17 -41.34 -23.13 38.05
CA GLY A 17 -40.21 -22.60 37.27
C GLY A 17 -40.72 -21.56 36.26
N LEU A 18 -41.20 -20.39 36.67
CA LEU A 18 -40.42 -19.19 37.04
C LEU A 18 -39.25 -18.86 36.09
N LEU A 19 -39.45 -17.74 35.39
CA LEU A 19 -38.47 -16.73 34.99
C LEU A 19 -37.49 -17.08 33.86
N SER A 20 -37.72 -16.46 32.70
CA SER A 20 -36.75 -15.51 32.17
C SER A 20 -37.46 -14.42 31.35
N PRO A 21 -37.37 -13.13 31.78
CA PRO A 21 -37.80 -12.03 30.95
C PRO A 21 -36.83 -11.94 29.77
N GLY A 22 -37.33 -12.24 28.58
CA GLY A 22 -36.63 -11.98 27.33
C GLY A 22 -36.31 -10.50 27.27
N VAL A 23 -35.05 -10.18 27.55
CA VAL A 23 -34.43 -8.87 27.47
C VAL A 23 -34.79 -8.27 26.11
N LEU A 24 -35.72 -7.31 26.12
CA LEU A 24 -35.78 -6.25 25.15
C LEU A 24 -34.41 -5.58 25.18
N ARG A 25 -33.47 -6.07 24.36
CA ARG A 25 -32.36 -5.24 23.89
C ARG A 25 -33.02 -4.19 23.02
N ALA A 26 -33.46 -3.11 23.66
CA ALA A 26 -33.36 -1.80 23.06
C ALA A 26 -31.90 -1.70 22.59
N GLN A 27 -31.71 -1.80 21.28
CA GLN A 27 -30.53 -1.25 20.64
C GLN A 27 -30.57 0.23 21.01
N GLU A 28 -29.85 0.61 22.05
CA GLU A 28 -29.53 2.01 22.27
C GLU A 28 -28.93 2.51 20.97
N ALA A 29 -29.66 3.40 20.30
CA ALA A 29 -29.13 4.15 19.19
C ALA A 29 -27.81 4.77 19.70
N PRO A 30 -26.70 4.66 18.94
CA PRO A 30 -25.45 5.25 19.35
C PRO A 30 -25.71 6.74 19.59
N ILE A 31 -25.37 7.21 20.80
CA ILE A 31 -25.52 8.60 21.21
C ILE A 31 -24.88 9.47 20.12
N GLU A 32 -25.70 10.24 19.41
CA GLU A 32 -25.28 11.15 18.35
C GLU A 32 -24.44 12.26 19.00
N GLN A 33 -23.12 12.08 19.05
CA GLN A 33 -22.21 13.17 19.38
C GLN A 33 -22.21 14.13 18.20
N ILE A 34 -22.71 15.35 18.42
CA ILE A 34 -22.55 16.46 17.49
C ILE A 34 -21.05 16.74 17.42
N VAL A 35 -20.44 16.45 16.27
CA VAL A 35 -19.00 16.55 16.10
C VAL A 35 -18.63 17.99 15.72
N ASP A 36 -18.00 18.71 16.64
CA ASP A 36 -17.29 19.98 16.35
C ASP A 36 -15.86 19.70 15.84
N ALA A 37 -15.74 18.83 14.83
CA ALA A 37 -14.45 18.56 14.18
C ALA A 37 -14.29 19.41 12.93
N PRO A 38 -13.07 19.83 12.59
CA PRO A 38 -12.78 20.49 11.32
C PRO A 38 -13.19 19.60 10.14
N TYR A 39 -13.72 20.20 9.09
CA TYR A 39 -14.15 19.48 7.88
C TYR A 39 -13.37 19.94 6.65
N ARG A 40 -13.19 19.05 5.69
CA ARG A 40 -12.56 19.34 4.39
C ARG A 40 -13.52 19.00 3.24
N LEU A 41 -13.27 19.62 2.09
CA LEU A 41 -13.93 19.20 0.86
C LEU A 41 -13.58 17.73 0.60
N HIS A 42 -14.58 16.96 0.17
CA HIS A 42 -14.52 15.54 -0.13
C HIS A 42 -14.44 14.58 1.06
N ASP A 43 -14.57 15.07 2.30
CA ASP A 43 -14.76 14.19 3.44
C ASP A 43 -16.10 13.44 3.34
N THR A 44 -16.11 12.21 3.83
CA THR A 44 -17.32 11.40 3.92
C THR A 44 -18.03 11.74 5.21
N VAL A 45 -19.32 12.05 5.15
CA VAL A 45 -20.08 12.46 6.33
C VAL A 45 -21.34 11.60 6.49
N TRP A 46 -21.74 11.45 7.74
CA TRP A 46 -23.06 10.96 8.12
C TRP A 46 -23.91 12.14 8.58
N ILE A 47 -25.12 12.23 8.05
CA ILE A 47 -26.07 13.30 8.30
C ILE A 47 -27.25 12.70 9.05
N SER A 48 -27.67 13.34 10.14
CA SER A 48 -28.90 13.00 10.84
C SER A 48 -30.10 13.21 9.91
N GLY A 49 -31.02 12.25 9.90
CA GLY A 49 -32.24 12.28 9.09
C GLY A 49 -33.40 11.67 9.86
N GLN A 50 -34.63 11.80 9.34
CA GLN A 50 -35.79 11.13 9.94
C GLN A 50 -35.72 9.62 9.69
N GLY A 51 -34.94 8.91 10.51
CA GLY A 51 -34.70 7.47 10.41
C GLY A 51 -33.21 7.11 10.44
N LYS A 52 -32.74 6.36 9.44
CA LYS A 52 -31.32 5.97 9.36
C LYS A 52 -30.47 7.17 8.92
N PRO A 53 -29.30 7.39 9.53
CA PRO A 53 -28.41 8.47 9.13
C PRO A 53 -27.96 8.27 7.67
N LEU A 54 -27.91 9.36 6.91
CA LEU A 54 -27.58 9.36 5.49
C LEU A 54 -26.08 9.57 5.30
N LYS A 55 -25.47 8.79 4.40
CA LYS A 55 -24.05 8.91 4.07
C LYS A 55 -23.86 9.76 2.81
N GLY A 56 -22.93 10.72 2.85
CA GLY A 56 -22.61 11.59 1.72
C GLY A 56 -21.16 12.09 1.75
N ILE A 57 -20.82 12.93 0.77
CA ILE A 57 -19.49 13.51 0.57
C ILE A 57 -19.63 15.04 0.50
N ILE A 58 -18.82 15.78 1.26
CA ILE A 58 -18.80 17.25 1.19
C ILE A 58 -18.27 17.69 -0.19
N THR A 59 -19.03 18.54 -0.87
CA THR A 59 -18.67 19.06 -2.21
C THR A 59 -18.47 20.57 -2.24
N LYS A 60 -19.09 21.33 -1.32
CA LYS A 60 -18.80 22.75 -1.07
C LYS A 60 -18.94 23.10 0.42
N GLY A 61 -18.10 24.02 0.88
CA GLY A 61 -17.98 24.51 2.25
C GLY A 61 -16.58 25.11 2.47
N LYS A 62 -16.39 25.99 3.45
CA LYS A 62 -15.08 26.60 3.77
C LYS A 62 -15.00 26.89 5.27
N GLU A 63 -13.99 26.39 5.97
CA GLU A 63 -13.66 26.87 7.32
C GLU A 63 -12.83 28.16 7.27
N PRO A 64 -13.04 29.14 8.19
CA PRO A 64 -14.17 29.25 9.12
C PRO A 64 -15.38 29.83 8.38
N GLY A 65 -16.48 29.07 8.30
CA GLY A 65 -17.66 29.46 7.54
C GLY A 65 -18.46 28.26 7.03
N PRO A 66 -19.45 28.55 6.17
CA PRO A 66 -20.85 28.81 6.51
C PRO A 66 -21.50 27.71 7.37
N HIS A 67 -22.62 28.03 8.04
CA HIS A 67 -23.43 27.08 8.81
C HIS A 67 -23.97 25.90 7.96
N LYS A 68 -23.81 25.95 6.63
CA LYS A 68 -24.35 25.00 5.66
C LYS A 68 -23.25 24.37 4.80
N LEU A 69 -23.38 23.08 4.57
CA LEU A 69 -22.49 22.26 3.74
C LEU A 69 -23.27 21.74 2.54
N VAL A 70 -22.66 21.76 1.35
CA VAL A 70 -23.24 21.11 0.16
C VAL A 70 -22.67 19.70 0.09
N ILE A 71 -23.53 18.70 0.18
CA ILE A 71 -23.17 17.29 0.29
C ILE A 71 -23.79 16.51 -0.85
N ARG A 72 -23.00 15.64 -1.49
CA ARG A 72 -23.47 14.65 -2.45
C ARG A 72 -23.70 13.33 -1.73
N LEU A 73 -24.94 12.87 -1.67
CA LEU A 73 -25.32 11.58 -1.11
C LEU A 73 -24.85 10.43 -2.03
N LEU A 74 -24.82 9.19 -1.50
CA LEU A 74 -24.39 8.01 -2.27
C LEU A 74 -25.26 7.70 -3.51
N ASN A 75 -26.47 8.23 -3.57
CA ASN A 75 -27.38 8.11 -4.71
C ASN A 75 -27.27 9.30 -5.69
N ASP A 76 -26.13 10.00 -5.66
CA ASP A 76 -25.81 11.19 -6.48
C ASP A 76 -26.71 12.42 -6.29
N ILE A 77 -27.62 12.40 -5.31
CA ILE A 77 -28.41 13.58 -4.94
C ILE A 77 -27.48 14.59 -4.24
N VAL A 78 -27.49 15.82 -4.74
CA VAL A 78 -26.80 16.96 -4.11
C VAL A 78 -27.78 17.72 -3.24
N THR A 79 -27.46 17.86 -1.96
CA THR A 79 -28.30 18.55 -0.97
C THR A 79 -27.46 19.52 -0.13
N GLU A 80 -28.11 20.57 0.36
CA GLU A 80 -27.52 21.49 1.33
C GLU A 80 -28.02 21.13 2.72
N VAL A 81 -27.11 20.94 3.68
CA VAL A 81 -27.45 20.56 5.05
C VAL A 81 -26.72 21.44 6.05
N ASP A 82 -27.34 21.68 7.19
CA ASP A 82 -26.70 22.41 8.28
C ASP A 82 -25.55 21.59 8.89
N ARG A 83 -24.45 22.25 9.26
CA ARG A 83 -23.29 21.59 9.90
C ARG A 83 -23.70 20.81 11.14
N GLN A 84 -24.66 21.33 11.90
CA GLN A 84 -25.18 20.69 13.12
C GLN A 84 -25.88 19.34 12.83
N SER A 85 -26.32 19.12 11.59
CA SER A 85 -26.90 17.85 11.16
C SER A 85 -25.85 16.79 10.84
N VAL A 86 -24.56 17.13 10.79
CA VAL A 86 -23.48 16.17 10.57
C VAL A 86 -23.15 15.47 11.89
N THR A 87 -23.46 14.18 11.96
CA THR A 87 -23.26 13.35 13.16
C THR A 87 -21.89 12.68 13.19
N ARG A 88 -21.24 12.53 12.03
CA ARG A 88 -19.89 11.96 11.93
C ARG A 88 -19.19 12.43 10.67
N ILE A 89 -17.95 12.88 10.81
CA ILE A 89 -17.04 13.10 9.68
C ILE A 89 -16.06 11.92 9.66
N LEU A 90 -16.08 11.16 8.58
CA LEU A 90 -15.02 10.24 8.22
C LEU A 90 -14.10 11.01 7.28
N GLU A 91 -12.92 11.37 7.81
CA GLU A 91 -11.83 11.91 7.00
C GLU A 91 -11.66 11.01 5.76
N ARG A 92 -11.53 11.63 4.58
CA ARG A 92 -11.21 10.87 3.37
C ARG A 92 -9.99 10.01 3.64
N GLU A 93 -10.02 8.74 3.23
CA GLU A 93 -8.87 7.86 3.28
C GLU A 93 -7.73 8.53 2.51
N THR A 94 -6.79 9.12 3.23
CA THR A 94 -5.59 9.71 2.66
C THR A 94 -4.69 8.57 2.17
N PRO A 95 -3.82 8.79 1.19
CA PRO A 95 -2.85 7.78 0.77
C PRO A 95 -2.07 7.17 1.94
N GLU A 96 -1.75 7.95 2.97
CA GLU A 96 -1.03 7.50 4.17
C GLU A 96 -1.89 6.53 5.00
N THR A 97 -3.18 6.81 5.17
CA THR A 97 -4.10 5.91 5.89
C THR A 97 -4.33 4.60 5.11
N ALA A 98 -4.51 4.69 3.79
CA ALA A 98 -4.60 3.53 2.91
C ALA A 98 -3.31 2.70 2.92
N TYR A 99 -2.15 3.37 2.90
CA TYR A 99 -0.85 2.73 3.00
C TYR A 99 -0.73 1.94 4.30
N ARG A 100 -1.04 2.56 5.45
CA ARG A 100 -0.95 1.93 6.76
C ARG A 100 -1.76 0.64 6.81
N SER A 101 -3.03 0.69 6.40
CA SER A 101 -3.90 -0.48 6.36
C SER A 101 -3.37 -1.59 5.44
N ARG A 102 -2.88 -1.24 4.24
CA ARG A 102 -2.29 -2.22 3.30
C ARG A 102 -0.99 -2.80 3.83
N SER A 103 -0.15 -1.99 4.48
CA SER A 103 1.13 -2.40 5.03
C SER A 103 0.96 -3.41 6.15
N GLU A 104 -0.06 -3.26 7.01
CA GLU A 104 -0.38 -4.22 8.08
C GLU A 104 -0.77 -5.60 7.52
N GLN A 105 -1.51 -5.63 6.42
CA GLN A 105 -1.91 -6.88 5.76
C GLN A 105 -0.75 -7.61 5.07
N VAL A 106 0.33 -6.89 4.77
CA VAL A 106 1.52 -7.42 4.10
C VAL A 106 2.65 -7.70 5.10
N ALA A 107 2.74 -6.99 6.22
CA ALA A 107 3.87 -7.03 7.15
C ALA A 107 4.20 -8.44 7.68
N SER A 108 3.20 -9.28 7.89
CA SER A 108 3.39 -10.66 8.36
C SER A 108 3.76 -11.64 7.24
N LYS A 109 3.64 -11.23 5.98
CA LYS A 109 3.88 -12.08 4.81
C LYS A 109 5.30 -11.83 4.31
N ARG A 110 6.16 -12.83 4.40
CA ARG A 110 7.53 -12.80 3.84
C ARG A 110 7.54 -12.98 2.32
N ASP A 111 6.66 -12.27 1.60
CA ASP A 111 6.50 -12.36 0.15
C ASP A 111 7.06 -11.10 -0.52
N PRO A 112 8.19 -11.21 -1.25
CA PRO A 112 8.80 -10.08 -1.95
C PRO A 112 7.84 -9.37 -2.92
N SER A 113 6.94 -10.12 -3.57
CA SER A 113 6.02 -9.58 -4.57
C SER A 113 4.92 -8.70 -3.95
N LEU A 114 4.52 -8.99 -2.71
CA LEU A 114 3.53 -8.18 -2.01
C LEU A 114 4.14 -6.85 -1.56
N HIS A 115 5.34 -6.89 -0.99
CA HIS A 115 6.09 -5.69 -0.64
C HIS A 115 6.40 -4.84 -1.88
N GLY A 116 6.85 -5.46 -2.98
CA GLY A 116 7.11 -4.77 -4.25
C GLY A 116 5.87 -4.10 -4.84
N ARG A 117 4.71 -4.77 -4.85
CA ARG A 117 3.45 -4.17 -5.31
C ARG A 117 3.00 -3.01 -4.44
N LEU A 118 3.19 -3.11 -3.12
CA LEU A 118 2.86 -2.03 -2.20
C LEU A 118 3.78 -0.82 -2.39
N ALA A 119 5.08 -1.05 -2.63
CA ALA A 119 6.03 0.01 -2.95
C ALA A 119 5.63 0.78 -4.22
N GLU A 120 5.33 0.07 -5.31
CA GLU A 120 4.92 0.72 -6.57
C GLU A 120 3.59 1.45 -6.44
N TRP A 121 2.68 0.94 -5.60
CA TRP A 121 1.47 1.68 -5.26
C TRP A 121 1.80 2.96 -4.48
N ALA A 122 2.67 2.90 -3.47
CA ALA A 122 3.09 4.05 -2.66
C ALA A 122 3.75 5.14 -3.52
N LEU A 123 4.63 4.76 -4.46
CA LEU A 123 5.24 5.69 -5.43
C LEU A 123 4.19 6.43 -6.25
N ARG A 124 3.17 5.73 -6.76
CA ARG A 124 2.07 6.36 -7.52
C ARG A 124 1.25 7.35 -6.69
N GLN A 125 1.29 7.24 -5.35
CA GLN A 125 0.62 8.17 -4.45
C GLN A 125 1.54 9.28 -3.91
N GLY A 126 2.82 9.33 -4.33
CA GLY A 126 3.78 10.31 -3.81
C GLY A 126 4.39 9.95 -2.45
N LEU A 127 4.14 8.73 -1.95
CA LEU A 127 4.65 8.23 -0.67
C LEU A 127 6.04 7.60 -0.86
N ARG A 128 7.06 8.44 -1.07
CA ARG A 128 8.41 7.99 -1.43
C ARG A 128 9.10 7.23 -0.29
N SER A 129 9.07 7.76 0.93
CA SER A 129 9.73 7.13 2.09
C SER A 129 9.14 5.74 2.37
N GLU A 130 7.83 5.62 2.22
CA GLU A 130 7.08 4.38 2.36
C GLU A 130 7.48 3.38 1.27
N ALA A 131 7.61 3.84 0.02
CA ALA A 131 8.05 3.00 -1.08
C ALA A 131 9.49 2.48 -0.90
N GLU A 132 10.42 3.34 -0.48
CA GLU A 132 11.81 2.97 -0.17
C GLU A 132 11.83 1.85 0.89
N HIS A 133 11.09 2.03 1.98
CA HIS A 133 10.98 1.02 3.03
C HIS A 133 10.39 -0.31 2.53
N GLN A 134 9.35 -0.28 1.70
CA GLN A 134 8.76 -1.51 1.15
C GLN A 134 9.68 -2.22 0.15
N LEU A 135 10.47 -1.49 -0.64
CA LEU A 135 11.49 -2.09 -1.51
C LEU A 135 12.61 -2.74 -0.71
N GLU A 136 12.99 -2.15 0.42
CA GLU A 136 13.94 -2.75 1.36
C GLU A 136 13.41 -4.07 1.93
N LEU A 137 12.15 -4.09 2.37
CA LEU A 137 11.49 -5.31 2.84
C LEU A 137 11.38 -6.36 1.73
N ALA A 138 11.03 -5.97 0.51
CA ALA A 138 10.98 -6.87 -0.64
C ALA A 138 12.36 -7.47 -0.96
N ALA A 139 13.41 -6.65 -0.96
CA ALA A 139 14.79 -7.07 -1.17
C ALA A 139 15.34 -7.98 -0.07
N LYS A 140 14.89 -7.80 1.18
CA LYS A 140 15.23 -8.65 2.33
C LYS A 140 14.48 -9.98 2.30
N ALA A 141 13.20 -9.97 1.92
CA ALA A 141 12.40 -11.17 1.79
C ALA A 141 12.85 -12.05 0.60
N GLY A 142 13.37 -11.43 -0.48
CA GLY A 142 13.82 -12.12 -1.69
C GLY A 142 15.32 -12.37 -1.67
N ALA A 143 15.75 -13.62 -1.47
CA ALA A 143 17.16 -13.97 -1.57
C ALA A 143 17.62 -14.06 -3.04
N GLY A 144 18.87 -13.64 -3.29
CA GLY A 144 19.52 -13.74 -4.60
C GLY A 144 18.73 -13.06 -5.73
N ALA A 145 18.47 -13.81 -6.81
CA ALA A 145 17.82 -13.31 -8.02
C ALA A 145 16.41 -12.74 -7.78
N THR A 146 15.67 -13.24 -6.79
CA THR A 146 14.30 -12.75 -6.51
C THR A 146 14.27 -11.39 -5.83
N GLY A 147 15.31 -11.06 -5.04
CA GLY A 147 15.46 -9.75 -4.40
C GLY A 147 16.12 -8.70 -5.29
N LEU A 148 16.85 -9.14 -6.32
CA LEU A 148 17.67 -8.27 -7.15
C LEU A 148 16.90 -7.10 -7.79
N PRO A 149 15.71 -7.30 -8.41
CA PRO A 149 14.96 -6.20 -9.00
C PRO A 149 14.55 -5.14 -7.97
N TYR A 150 14.23 -5.54 -6.74
CA TYR A 150 13.84 -4.62 -5.67
C TYR A 150 15.05 -3.85 -5.12
N ARG A 151 16.25 -4.46 -5.10
CA ARG A 151 17.50 -3.76 -4.77
C ARG A 151 17.85 -2.71 -5.81
N GLU A 152 17.79 -3.07 -7.09
CA GLU A 152 18.01 -2.13 -8.19
C GLU A 152 17.03 -0.95 -8.14
N ARG A 153 15.75 -1.25 -7.89
CA ARG A 153 14.71 -0.23 -7.76
C ARG A 153 14.92 0.68 -6.55
N ALA A 154 15.32 0.13 -5.40
CA ALA A 154 15.64 0.93 -4.21
C ALA A 154 16.81 1.89 -4.47
N VAL A 155 17.91 1.39 -5.06
CA VAL A 155 19.06 2.21 -5.42
C VAL A 155 18.70 3.32 -6.40
N GLU A 156 17.81 3.05 -7.37
CA GLU A 156 17.31 4.09 -8.27
C GLU A 156 16.59 5.23 -7.51
N LEU A 157 15.79 4.91 -6.50
CA LEU A 157 15.13 5.92 -5.67
C LEU A 157 16.13 6.71 -4.82
N TYR A 158 17.09 6.02 -4.22
CA TYR A 158 18.13 6.66 -3.41
C TYR A 158 19.02 7.59 -4.23
N GLU A 159 19.42 7.20 -5.45
CA GLU A 159 20.18 8.09 -6.34
C GLU A 159 19.37 9.34 -6.71
N ARG A 160 18.07 9.21 -7.00
CA ARG A 160 17.22 10.39 -7.25
C ARG A 160 17.15 11.30 -6.03
N ARG A 161 17.01 10.73 -4.83
CA ARG A 161 17.05 11.50 -3.58
C ARG A 161 18.41 12.16 -3.39
N LEU A 162 19.50 11.49 -3.76
CA LEU A 162 20.85 12.03 -3.66
C LEU A 162 21.05 13.24 -4.59
N ASP A 163 20.43 13.23 -5.76
CA ASP A 163 20.45 14.35 -6.72
C ASP A 163 19.59 15.54 -6.25
N GLU A 164 18.56 15.29 -5.43
CA GLU A 164 17.70 16.31 -4.83
C GLU A 164 18.32 16.95 -3.57
N LEU A 165 19.34 16.31 -2.97
CA LEU A 165 20.01 16.80 -1.78
C LEU A 165 21.19 17.70 -2.14
N ASP A 166 21.28 18.85 -1.47
CA ASP A 166 22.48 19.69 -1.52
C ASP A 166 23.73 18.89 -1.14
N GLU A 167 24.87 19.23 -1.74
CA GLU A 167 26.14 18.52 -1.51
C GLU A 167 26.56 18.48 -0.03
N GLN A 168 26.17 19.50 0.75
CA GLN A 168 26.45 19.62 2.18
C GLN A 168 25.30 19.15 3.09
N ALA A 169 24.23 18.59 2.52
CA ALA A 169 23.10 18.12 3.32
C ALA A 169 23.54 16.97 4.27
N PRO A 170 23.22 17.05 5.57
CA PRO A 170 23.67 16.04 6.54
C PRO A 170 23.12 14.63 6.25
N ASP A 171 21.98 14.54 5.56
CA ASP A 171 21.38 13.26 5.19
C ASP A 171 22.01 12.63 3.94
N ARG A 172 22.88 13.36 3.21
CA ARG A 172 23.56 12.84 2.01
C ARG A 172 24.36 11.57 2.30
N GLY A 173 25.11 11.56 3.41
CA GLY A 173 25.91 10.41 3.85
C GLY A 173 25.06 9.17 4.14
N LYS A 174 23.87 9.34 4.71
CA LYS A 174 22.94 8.22 4.97
C LYS A 174 22.41 7.60 3.67
N VAL A 175 22.06 8.44 2.69
CA VAL A 175 21.60 7.96 1.37
C VAL A 175 22.72 7.22 0.65
N GLN A 176 23.96 7.73 0.73
CA GLN A 176 25.14 7.05 0.20
C GLN A 176 25.37 5.67 0.86
N GLU A 177 25.24 5.58 2.18
CA GLU A 177 25.33 4.31 2.93
C GLU A 177 24.26 3.31 2.48
N GLN A 178 23.00 3.75 2.33
CA GLN A 178 21.92 2.90 1.82
C GLN A 178 22.22 2.37 0.40
N ILE A 179 22.78 3.19 -0.49
CA ILE A 179 23.20 2.73 -1.82
C ILE A 179 24.29 1.66 -1.71
N LEU A 180 25.29 1.86 -0.85
CA LEU A 180 26.38 0.89 -0.64
C LEU A 180 25.86 -0.45 -0.11
N ASP A 181 24.95 -0.44 0.87
CA ASP A 181 24.37 -1.65 1.47
C ASP A 181 23.57 -2.47 0.46
N HIS A 182 22.69 -1.80 -0.29
CA HIS A 182 21.88 -2.47 -1.31
C HIS A 182 22.74 -3.02 -2.45
N ALA A 183 23.77 -2.28 -2.86
CA ALA A 183 24.66 -2.69 -3.93
C ALA A 183 25.60 -3.83 -3.55
N ALA A 184 26.10 -3.86 -2.30
CA ALA A 184 26.94 -4.94 -1.81
C ALA A 184 26.23 -6.30 -1.87
N ALA A 185 24.94 -6.33 -1.56
CA ALA A 185 24.12 -7.55 -1.56
C ALA A 185 23.60 -7.96 -2.96
N GLY A 186 23.87 -7.17 -4.00
CA GLY A 186 23.50 -7.47 -5.39
C GLY A 186 24.68 -7.38 -6.34
N ALA A 187 25.83 -7.93 -5.92
CA ALA A 187 27.13 -7.82 -6.59
C ALA A 187 27.16 -8.27 -8.07
N ASP A 188 26.18 -9.06 -8.52
CA ASP A 188 26.08 -9.54 -9.90
C ASP A 188 25.26 -8.62 -10.83
N SER A 189 24.71 -7.52 -10.30
CA SER A 189 24.04 -6.51 -11.12
C SER A 189 25.02 -5.42 -11.56
N PRO A 190 25.18 -5.20 -12.88
CA PRO A 190 25.95 -4.07 -13.40
C PRO A 190 25.46 -2.71 -12.86
N ARG A 191 24.13 -2.57 -12.70
CA ARG A 191 23.51 -1.32 -12.21
C ARG A 191 23.95 -1.01 -10.77
N LEU A 192 23.93 -2.02 -9.92
CA LEU A 192 24.33 -1.91 -8.52
C LEU A 192 25.85 -1.69 -8.38
N LEU A 193 26.66 -2.38 -9.20
CA LEU A 193 28.11 -2.16 -9.25
C LEU A 193 28.45 -0.71 -9.65
N ILE A 194 27.78 -0.16 -10.66
CA ILE A 194 27.97 1.23 -11.11
C ILE A 194 27.55 2.22 -10.01
N ALA A 195 26.41 1.99 -9.35
CA ALA A 195 25.93 2.85 -8.26
C ALA A 195 26.94 2.88 -7.10
N ARG A 196 27.42 1.70 -6.68
CA ARG A 196 28.46 1.57 -5.64
C ARG A 196 29.74 2.30 -6.03
N ALA A 197 30.21 2.12 -7.27
CA ALA A 197 31.41 2.79 -7.76
C ALA A 197 31.26 4.32 -7.77
N ARG A 198 30.08 4.84 -8.12
CA ARG A 198 29.78 6.28 -8.07
C ARG A 198 29.89 6.82 -6.65
N VAL A 199 29.24 6.17 -5.68
CA VAL A 199 29.33 6.57 -4.27
C VAL A 199 30.76 6.49 -3.76
N GLN A 200 31.49 5.41 -4.04
CA GLN A 200 32.90 5.29 -3.64
C GLN A 200 33.78 6.39 -4.23
N ARG A 201 33.55 6.78 -5.48
CA ARG A 201 34.24 7.91 -6.11
C ARG A 201 33.92 9.24 -5.42
N GLU A 202 32.65 9.49 -5.10
CA GLU A 202 32.24 10.69 -4.35
C GLU A 202 32.89 10.76 -2.95
N LEU A 203 33.13 9.60 -2.33
CA LEU A 203 33.83 9.48 -1.05
C LEU A 203 35.37 9.50 -1.18
N GLY A 204 35.92 9.71 -2.39
CA GLY A 204 37.37 9.74 -2.62
C GLY A 204 38.06 8.37 -2.66
N LEU A 205 37.30 7.28 -2.70
CA LEU A 205 37.78 5.89 -2.69
C LEU A 205 38.01 5.33 -4.10
N PHE A 206 38.75 6.06 -4.93
CA PHE A 206 38.94 5.76 -6.37
C PHE A 206 39.45 4.34 -6.66
N GLU A 207 40.44 3.87 -5.90
CA GLU A 207 41.04 2.53 -6.07
C GLU A 207 40.02 1.40 -5.88
N SER A 208 39.01 1.62 -5.03
CA SER A 208 37.93 0.63 -4.83
C SER A 208 36.82 0.72 -5.88
N ALA A 209 36.65 1.88 -6.51
CA ALA A 209 35.60 2.11 -7.52
C ALA A 209 35.98 1.51 -8.89
N LEU A 210 37.25 1.57 -9.28
CA LEU A 210 37.74 1.06 -10.57
C LEU A 210 37.44 -0.44 -10.81
N PRO A 211 37.72 -1.37 -9.89
CA PRO A 211 37.42 -2.79 -10.11
C PRO A 211 35.92 -3.05 -10.27
N LEU A 212 35.06 -2.29 -9.58
CA LEU A 212 33.60 -2.41 -9.72
C LEU A 212 33.13 -2.00 -11.12
N LEU A 213 33.69 -0.91 -11.68
CA LEU A 213 33.36 -0.48 -13.04
C LEU A 213 33.85 -1.48 -14.09
N ALA A 214 35.05 -2.04 -13.91
CA ALA A 214 35.59 -3.08 -14.78
C ALA A 214 34.70 -4.34 -14.76
N GLN A 215 34.25 -4.75 -13.57
CA GLN A 215 33.31 -5.87 -13.42
C GLN A 215 31.96 -5.59 -14.07
N ALA A 216 31.38 -4.40 -13.84
CA ALA A 216 30.12 -4.00 -14.44
C ALA A 216 30.20 -4.01 -15.97
N ARG A 217 31.30 -3.49 -16.53
CA ARG A 217 31.58 -3.53 -17.96
C ARG A 217 31.63 -4.95 -18.49
N SER A 218 32.39 -5.84 -17.86
CA SER A 218 32.49 -7.24 -18.28
C SER A 218 31.12 -7.94 -18.31
N LEU A 219 30.28 -7.70 -17.30
CA LEU A 219 28.92 -8.25 -17.25
C LEU A 219 28.01 -7.70 -18.36
N LEU A 220 28.12 -6.41 -18.68
CA LEU A 220 27.37 -5.79 -19.78
C LEU A 220 27.82 -6.33 -21.14
N GLU A 221 29.12 -6.48 -21.36
CA GLU A 221 29.68 -7.08 -22.58
C GLU A 221 29.22 -8.53 -22.77
N ALA A 222 29.24 -9.33 -21.70
CA ALA A 222 28.72 -10.71 -21.73
C ALA A 222 27.22 -10.76 -22.08
N ARG A 223 26.40 -9.86 -21.49
CA ARG A 223 24.97 -9.75 -21.82
C ARG A 223 24.74 -9.33 -23.27
N ALA A 224 25.54 -8.40 -23.79
CA ALA A 224 25.45 -7.94 -25.18
C ALA A 224 25.79 -9.05 -26.19
N GLN A 225 26.80 -9.87 -25.90
CA GLN A 225 27.17 -11.02 -26.72
C GLN A 225 26.05 -12.08 -26.74
N GLN A 226 25.41 -12.33 -25.60
CA GLN A 226 24.25 -13.24 -25.51
C GLN A 226 23.00 -12.71 -26.23
N ALA A 227 22.84 -11.39 -26.28
CA ALA A 227 21.71 -10.72 -26.93
C ALA A 227 21.85 -10.61 -28.46
N SER A 228 22.95 -11.10 -29.06
CA SER A 228 23.16 -11.12 -30.51
C SER A 228 23.15 -12.56 -31.06
N PRO A 229 21.98 -13.15 -31.40
CA PRO A 229 21.94 -14.51 -31.92
C PRO A 229 21.90 -14.61 -33.47
N ASN A 230 21.67 -13.53 -34.22
CA ASN A 230 21.58 -13.60 -35.70
C ASN A 230 21.67 -12.21 -36.37
N GLY A 231 22.85 -11.85 -36.85
CA GLY A 231 23.09 -10.66 -37.68
C GLY A 231 24.08 -10.95 -38.79
N GLY A 232 23.79 -11.95 -39.64
CA GLY A 232 24.70 -12.35 -40.71
C GLY A 232 24.23 -13.54 -41.55
N GLY A 233 22.96 -13.56 -41.93
CA GLY A 233 22.45 -14.47 -42.96
C GLY A 233 22.21 -13.69 -44.25
N SER A 234 23.17 -13.72 -45.18
CA SER A 234 22.98 -13.53 -46.63
C SER A 234 24.23 -14.08 -47.34
N GLN A 235 24.37 -15.41 -47.37
CA GLN A 235 25.03 -16.08 -48.48
C GLN A 235 23.93 -16.39 -49.50
N ASP A 236 23.59 -15.39 -50.30
CA ASP A 236 22.86 -15.56 -51.54
C ASP A 236 23.82 -15.23 -52.69
N GLY A 237 23.93 -16.18 -53.63
CA GLY A 237 24.62 -16.01 -54.92
C GLY A 237 26.02 -16.62 -54.97
N GLY A 238 26.30 -17.65 -55.76
CA GLY A 238 25.48 -18.33 -56.75
C GLY A 238 26.22 -19.58 -57.21
N SER A 239 25.47 -20.67 -57.32
CA SER A 239 25.86 -21.82 -58.10
C SER A 239 25.54 -21.52 -59.57
N ASP A 240 26.58 -21.40 -60.38
CA ASP A 240 26.60 -21.69 -61.82
C ASP A 240 28.08 -21.83 -62.22
N ASP A 241 28.53 -23.02 -62.60
CA ASP A 241 28.74 -23.36 -64.01
C ASP A 241 29.45 -24.72 -64.16
N GLN A 242 28.93 -25.51 -65.10
CA GLN A 242 29.50 -26.78 -65.54
C GLN A 242 30.60 -26.51 -66.57
N GLY A 243 31.73 -27.21 -66.48
CA GLY A 243 32.75 -27.18 -67.52
C GLY A 243 33.83 -28.23 -67.32
N GLY A 244 33.62 -29.41 -67.91
CA GLY A 244 34.59 -30.51 -67.97
C GLY A 244 33.99 -31.80 -68.50
#